data_AF-A0A660Z583-F1
#
_entry.id   AF-A0A660Z583-F1
#
_cell.length_a   1.000
_cell.length_b   1.000
_cell.length_c   1.000
_cell.angle_alpha   90.00
_cell.angle_beta   90.00
_cell.angle_gamma   90.00
#
_symmetry.space_group_name_H-M   'P 1'
#
loop_
_entity.id
_entity.type
_entity.pdbx_description
1 polymer ?
#
loop_
_entity_poly.entity_id
_entity_poly.type
_entity_poly.pdbx_seq_one_letter_code
_entity_poly.pdbx_strand_id
1 'polypeptide(L)'
;MKKTIPVCVFLILIFFIISCERKEYTEEGIKEIVEEINVKLEKAVEVKFNWGSSEAYSIFRAFFSGDELIFINEAFTYRKPSESFNRYYFKDGNMLHLIIKKLDYSQDEETGRGKKEIIKIEFYSDPDENILFYDKTVNNERAALSDEETEVIFRHVNELKEIVNKREKIK
;
A
#
# COMPACT_ATOMS: atom_id res chain seq x y z
N MET A 1 -20.58 45.41 -32.17
CA MET A 1 -20.28 43.97 -31.95
C MET A 1 -20.20 43.70 -30.46
N LYS A 2 -21.21 43.05 -29.86
CA LYS A 2 -21.16 42.58 -28.47
C LYS A 2 -21.46 41.07 -28.51
N LYS A 3 -20.43 40.24 -28.33
CA LYS A 3 -20.57 38.79 -28.22
C LYS A 3 -21.12 38.49 -26.83
N THR A 4 -22.39 38.12 -26.76
CA THR A 4 -23.02 37.55 -25.57
C THR A 4 -22.50 36.13 -25.40
N ILE A 5 -21.67 35.91 -24.38
CA ILE A 5 -21.31 34.56 -23.94
C ILE A 5 -22.56 33.97 -23.25
N PRO A 6 -23.08 32.81 -23.69
CA PRO A 6 -24.27 32.24 -23.09
C PRO A 6 -23.94 31.72 -21.68
N VAL A 7 -24.64 32.26 -20.69
CA VAL A 7 -24.53 31.93 -19.24
C VAL A 7 -24.68 30.41 -18.97
N CYS A 8 -25.31 29.67 -19.87
CA CYS A 8 -25.44 28.21 -19.77
C CYS A 8 -24.11 27.44 -19.86
N VAL A 9 -23.07 27.98 -20.49
CA VAL A 9 -21.76 27.29 -20.61
C VAL A 9 -21.00 27.31 -19.28
N PHE A 10 -21.26 28.29 -18.41
CA PHE A 10 -20.57 28.41 -17.12
C PHE A 10 -21.13 27.44 -16.06
N LEU A 11 -22.43 27.11 -16.12
CA LEU A 11 -23.08 26.17 -15.20
C LEU A 11 -22.75 24.70 -15.50
N ILE A 12 -22.52 24.34 -16.77
CA ILE A 12 -22.08 22.99 -17.15
C ILE A 12 -20.64 22.76 -16.69
N LEU A 13 -19.78 23.78 -16.73
CA LEU A 13 -18.40 23.67 -16.25
C LEU A 13 -18.33 23.41 -14.75
N ILE A 14 -19.22 24.00 -13.94
CA ILE A 14 -19.28 23.78 -12.48
C ILE A 14 -19.73 22.35 -12.14
N PHE A 15 -20.65 21.75 -12.90
CA PHE A 15 -21.07 20.35 -12.66
C PHE A 15 -19.96 19.33 -12.95
N PHE A 16 -19.02 19.62 -13.86
CA PHE A 16 -17.88 18.75 -14.12
C PHE A 16 -16.76 18.86 -13.06
N ILE A 17 -16.71 19.93 -12.26
CA ILE A 17 -15.71 20.07 -11.17
C ILE A 17 -16.16 19.39 -9.87
N ILE A 18 -17.45 19.06 -9.74
CA ILE A 18 -18.02 18.39 -8.56
C ILE A 18 -18.25 16.89 -8.83
N SER A 19 -18.11 16.43 -10.08
CA SER A 19 -18.35 15.04 -10.49
C SER A 19 -17.08 14.19 -10.41
N CYS A 20 -16.69 13.86 -9.17
CA CYS A 20 -15.95 12.67 -8.71
C CYS A 20 -15.36 13.02 -7.33
N GLU A 21 -16.23 13.51 -6.45
CA GLU A 21 -15.87 13.77 -5.07
C GLU A 21 -15.37 12.44 -4.48
N ARG A 22 -14.17 12.49 -3.89
CA ARG A 22 -13.30 11.44 -3.32
C ARG A 22 -13.97 10.54 -2.23
N LYS A 23 -15.30 10.42 -2.22
CA LYS A 23 -16.15 9.65 -1.30
C LYS A 23 -15.82 8.16 -1.26
N GLU A 24 -15.24 7.63 -2.33
CA GLU A 24 -14.83 6.24 -2.40
C GLU A 24 -13.62 5.94 -1.47
N TYR A 25 -12.80 6.95 -1.19
CA TYR A 25 -11.57 6.82 -0.42
C TYR A 25 -11.75 7.27 1.04
N THR A 26 -12.88 6.94 1.65
CA THR A 26 -13.03 6.95 3.13
C THR A 26 -12.55 5.63 3.72
N GLU A 27 -12.40 5.53 5.04
CA GLU A 27 -12.02 4.25 5.67
C GLU A 27 -13.01 3.13 5.31
N GLU A 28 -14.31 3.39 5.39
CA GLU A 28 -15.36 2.42 5.02
C GLU A 28 -15.32 2.08 3.53
N GLY A 29 -15.15 3.08 2.65
CA GLY A 29 -15.05 2.84 1.21
C GLY A 29 -13.83 1.98 0.85
N ILE A 30 -12.68 2.22 1.51
CA ILE A 30 -11.49 1.38 1.30
C ILE A 30 -11.72 -0.04 1.82
N LYS A 31 -12.42 -0.23 2.94
CA LYS A 31 -12.79 -1.58 3.42
C LYS A 31 -13.64 -2.33 2.40
N GLU A 32 -14.64 -1.68 1.81
CA GLU A 32 -15.46 -2.26 0.73
C GLU A 32 -14.60 -2.64 -0.48
N ILE A 33 -13.68 -1.77 -0.90
CA ILE A 33 -12.72 -2.07 -1.99
C ILE A 33 -11.86 -3.29 -1.64
N VAL A 34 -11.34 -3.38 -0.42
CA VAL A 34 -10.53 -4.51 0.04
C VAL A 34 -11.32 -5.83 0.00
N GLU A 35 -12.59 -5.81 0.39
CA GLU A 35 -13.49 -6.97 0.28
C GLU A 35 -13.68 -7.38 -1.19
N GLU A 36 -13.94 -6.44 -2.08
CA GLU A 36 -14.03 -6.71 -3.51
C GLU A 36 -12.73 -7.31 -4.08
N ILE A 37 -11.58 -6.76 -3.70
CA ILE A 37 -10.27 -7.29 -4.10
C ILE A 37 -10.12 -8.73 -3.61
N ASN A 38 -10.45 -9.02 -2.35
CA ASN A 38 -10.35 -10.37 -1.79
C ASN A 38 -11.20 -11.38 -2.57
N VAL A 39 -12.39 -10.99 -3.04
CA VAL A 39 -13.22 -11.83 -3.91
C VAL A 39 -12.55 -12.03 -5.29
N LYS A 40 -11.97 -10.97 -5.86
CA LYS A 40 -11.27 -11.04 -7.17
C LYS A 40 -10.01 -11.90 -7.13
N LEU A 41 -9.33 -11.99 -5.97
CA LEU A 41 -8.07 -12.75 -5.81
C LEU A 41 -8.19 -14.22 -6.23
N GLU A 42 -9.36 -14.86 -6.06
CA GLU A 42 -9.57 -16.26 -6.44
C GLU A 42 -9.37 -16.52 -7.94
N LYS A 43 -9.57 -15.49 -8.77
CA LYS A 43 -9.48 -15.55 -10.23
C LYS A 43 -8.33 -14.71 -10.79
N ALA A 44 -7.56 -14.08 -9.91
CA ALA A 44 -6.50 -13.17 -10.30
C ALA A 44 -5.30 -13.92 -10.91
N VAL A 45 -4.62 -13.26 -11.84
CA VAL A 45 -3.36 -13.78 -12.39
C VAL A 45 -2.24 -13.49 -11.39
N GLU A 46 -1.58 -14.53 -10.89
CA GLU A 46 -0.41 -14.39 -10.02
C GLU A 46 0.88 -14.29 -10.83
N VAL A 47 1.72 -13.33 -10.48
CA VAL A 47 3.06 -13.17 -11.02
C VAL A 47 4.07 -13.08 -9.88
N LYS A 48 5.06 -13.98 -9.88
CA LYS A 48 6.14 -14.03 -8.89
C LYS A 48 7.32 -13.16 -9.28
N PHE A 49 7.91 -12.52 -8.28
CA PHE A 49 9.09 -11.67 -8.37
C PHE A 49 10.07 -12.01 -7.26
N ASN A 50 11.36 -11.86 -7.58
CA ASN A 50 12.44 -11.84 -6.61
C ASN A 50 13.13 -10.48 -6.74
N TRP A 51 13.33 -9.81 -5.62
CA TRP A 51 14.01 -8.53 -5.54
C TRP A 51 15.06 -8.57 -4.43
N GLY A 52 16.11 -7.78 -4.56
CA GLY A 52 17.08 -7.62 -3.50
C GLY A 52 17.96 -6.41 -3.70
N SER A 53 18.42 -5.88 -2.59
CA SER A 53 19.31 -4.73 -2.47
C SER A 53 20.48 -5.05 -1.53
N SER A 54 21.33 -4.05 -1.29
CA SER A 54 22.35 -4.10 -0.24
C SER A 54 21.77 -4.12 1.17
N GLU A 55 20.47 -3.89 1.34
CA GLU A 55 19.82 -3.75 2.65
C GLU A 55 18.84 -4.89 2.96
N ALA A 56 18.25 -5.49 1.92
CA ALA A 56 17.23 -6.52 2.07
C ALA A 56 17.11 -7.44 0.84
N TYR A 57 16.31 -8.48 0.98
CA TYR A 57 15.80 -9.29 -0.11
C TYR A 57 14.31 -9.54 0.08
N SER A 58 13.58 -9.63 -1.02
CA SER A 58 12.14 -9.84 -1.04
C SER A 58 11.75 -10.88 -2.08
N ILE A 59 10.82 -11.73 -1.69
CA ILE A 59 10.06 -12.57 -2.61
C ILE A 59 8.62 -12.10 -2.52
N PHE A 60 8.07 -11.60 -3.62
CA PHE A 60 6.71 -11.12 -3.64
C PHE A 60 5.91 -11.65 -4.83
N ARG A 61 4.60 -11.75 -4.62
CA ARG A 61 3.59 -12.15 -5.59
C ARG A 61 2.70 -10.95 -5.86
N ALA A 62 2.63 -10.53 -7.11
CA ALA A 62 1.67 -9.53 -7.56
C ALA A 62 0.48 -10.23 -8.21
N PHE A 63 -0.72 -9.72 -7.95
CA PHE A 63 -1.97 -10.27 -8.44
C PHE A 63 -2.71 -9.23 -9.27
N PHE A 64 -3.20 -9.67 -10.43
CA PHE A 64 -3.82 -8.79 -11.42
C PHE A 64 -5.26 -9.20 -11.73
N SER A 65 -6.13 -8.20 -11.91
CA SER A 65 -7.45 -8.36 -12.51
C SER A 65 -7.44 -7.70 -13.89
N GLY A 66 -7.37 -8.52 -14.95
CA GLY A 66 -6.98 -8.00 -16.27
C GLY A 66 -5.56 -7.45 -16.21
N ASP A 67 -5.38 -6.19 -16.61
CA ASP A 67 -4.09 -5.50 -16.60
C ASP A 67 -3.86 -4.66 -15.32
N GLU A 68 -4.84 -4.64 -14.40
CA GLU A 68 -4.76 -3.85 -13.18
C GLU A 68 -4.09 -4.63 -12.04
N LEU A 69 -3.04 -4.06 -11.44
CA LEU A 69 -2.46 -4.55 -10.19
C LEU A 69 -3.43 -4.27 -9.04
N ILE A 70 -3.91 -5.33 -8.38
CA ILE A 70 -4.88 -5.22 -7.29
C ILE A 70 -4.31 -5.60 -5.92
N PHE A 71 -3.24 -6.40 -5.89
CA PHE A 71 -2.70 -6.90 -4.63
C PHE A 71 -1.24 -7.35 -4.74
N ILE A 72 -0.46 -7.14 -3.69
CA ILE A 72 0.85 -7.74 -3.51
C ILE A 72 0.91 -8.46 -2.15
N ASN A 73 1.45 -9.67 -2.15
CA ASN A 73 1.88 -10.40 -0.95
C ASN A 73 3.40 -10.57 -1.00
N GLU A 74 4.08 -10.11 0.05
CA GLU A 74 5.52 -10.05 0.13
C GLU A 74 6.05 -10.75 1.40
N ALA A 75 7.08 -11.57 1.20
CA ALA A 75 8.00 -12.00 2.24
C ALA A 75 9.31 -11.20 2.09
N PHE A 76 9.56 -10.30 3.03
CA PHE A 76 10.69 -9.40 3.05
C PHE A 76 11.66 -9.80 4.16
N THR A 77 12.95 -9.88 3.87
CA THR A 77 13.96 -10.19 4.86
C THR A 77 15.07 -9.16 4.80
N TYR A 78 15.38 -8.60 5.95
CA TYR A 78 16.43 -7.60 6.09
C TYR A 78 17.79 -8.29 6.16
N ARG A 79 18.88 -7.57 5.85
CA ARG A 79 20.25 -8.05 6.09
C ARG A 79 20.71 -7.94 7.56
N LYS A 80 19.78 -7.64 8.45
CA LYS A 80 19.91 -7.77 9.91
C LYS A 80 18.91 -8.83 10.37
N PRO A 81 19.02 -9.37 11.60
CA PRO A 81 18.08 -10.37 12.12
C PRO A 81 16.65 -9.83 12.24
N SER A 82 15.93 -9.79 11.12
CA SER A 82 14.63 -9.17 10.98
C SER A 82 13.95 -9.64 9.69
N GLU A 83 12.65 -9.83 9.75
CA GLU A 83 11.82 -10.21 8.61
C GLU A 83 10.44 -9.57 8.71
N SER A 84 9.77 -9.37 7.58
CA SER A 84 8.39 -8.91 7.56
C SER A 84 7.56 -9.60 6.49
N PHE A 85 6.29 -9.77 6.80
CA PHE A 85 5.26 -10.28 5.90
C PHE A 85 4.29 -9.14 5.61
N ASN A 86 4.23 -8.73 4.36
CA ASN A 86 3.55 -7.51 3.96
C ASN A 86 2.46 -7.82 2.94
N ARG A 87 1.31 -7.16 3.09
CA ARG A 87 0.17 -7.23 2.17
C ARG A 87 -0.22 -5.83 1.76
N TYR A 88 -0.33 -5.62 0.45
CA TYR A 88 -0.61 -4.32 -0.14
C TYR A 88 -1.82 -4.45 -1.05
N TYR A 89 -2.81 -3.60 -0.86
CA TYR A 89 -4.02 -3.56 -1.67
C TYR A 89 -4.01 -2.31 -2.53
N PHE A 90 -4.31 -2.48 -3.81
CA PHE A 90 -4.21 -1.43 -4.81
C PHE A 90 -5.53 -1.23 -5.54
N LYS A 91 -5.79 0.01 -5.92
CA LYS A 91 -6.86 0.39 -6.85
C LYS A 91 -6.42 1.62 -7.63
N ASP A 92 -6.72 1.65 -8.93
CA ASP A 92 -6.37 2.76 -9.82
C ASP A 92 -4.87 3.11 -9.77
N GLY A 93 -4.02 2.10 -9.52
CA GLY A 93 -2.58 2.24 -9.37
C GLY A 93 -2.08 2.82 -8.04
N ASN A 94 -2.97 3.13 -7.09
CA ASN A 94 -2.63 3.66 -5.77
C ASN A 94 -2.76 2.57 -4.71
N MET A 95 -1.87 2.56 -3.71
CA MET A 95 -2.02 1.68 -2.56
C MET A 95 -3.01 2.33 -1.59
N LEU A 96 -4.04 1.58 -1.23
CA LEU A 96 -5.10 2.07 -0.34
C LEU A 96 -5.04 1.45 1.06
N HIS A 97 -4.50 0.24 1.14
CA HIS A 97 -4.45 -0.49 2.40
C HIS A 97 -3.19 -1.33 2.49
N LEU A 98 -2.60 -1.31 3.68
CA LEU A 98 -1.36 -1.99 4.01
C LEU A 98 -1.53 -2.79 5.29
N ILE A 99 -0.99 -4.01 5.29
CA ILE A 99 -0.80 -4.81 6.49
C ILE A 99 0.64 -5.31 6.54
N ILE A 100 1.40 -4.91 7.55
CA ILE A 100 2.75 -5.37 7.84
C ILE A 100 2.76 -6.16 9.14
N LYS A 101 3.41 -7.32 9.12
CA LYS A 101 3.83 -8.04 10.32
C LYS A 101 5.33 -8.23 10.27
N LYS A 102 6.05 -7.47 11.09
CA LYS A 102 7.51 -7.51 11.20
C LYS A 102 7.94 -8.19 12.50
N LEU A 103 9.02 -8.96 12.41
CA LEU A 103 9.66 -9.66 13.50
C LEU A 103 11.11 -9.17 13.57
N ASP A 104 11.46 -8.47 14.65
CA ASP A 104 12.84 -8.06 14.92
C ASP A 104 13.44 -9.00 15.98
N TYR A 105 14.64 -9.50 15.70
CA TYR A 105 15.38 -10.39 16.59
C TYR A 105 16.61 -9.66 17.11
N SER A 106 16.74 -9.58 18.43
CA SER A 106 17.89 -8.95 19.09
C SER A 106 18.37 -9.78 20.27
N GLN A 107 19.48 -9.38 20.87
CA GLN A 107 19.98 -9.96 22.11
C GLN A 107 19.79 -8.95 23.24
N ASP A 108 19.26 -9.41 24.36
CA ASP A 108 19.19 -8.64 25.59
C ASP A 108 20.61 -8.51 26.18
N GLU A 109 21.10 -7.28 26.31
CA GLU A 109 22.49 -7.01 26.71
C GLU A 109 22.79 -7.43 28.16
N GLU A 110 21.78 -7.40 29.05
CA GLU A 110 21.95 -7.71 30.47
C GLU A 110 21.91 -9.22 30.75
N THR A 111 21.00 -9.93 30.09
CA THR A 111 20.75 -11.36 30.33
C THR A 111 21.40 -12.27 29.28
N GLY A 112 21.88 -11.70 28.17
CA GLY A 112 22.41 -12.43 27.03
C GLY A 112 21.36 -13.27 26.28
N ARG A 113 20.07 -13.17 26.64
CA ARG A 113 19.01 -13.98 26.05
C ARG A 113 18.50 -13.36 24.75
N GLY A 114 18.05 -14.19 23.82
CA GLY A 114 17.39 -13.72 22.60
C GLY A 114 16.07 -13.02 22.94
N LYS A 115 15.88 -11.82 22.39
CA LYS A 115 14.64 -11.05 22.44
C LYS A 115 14.00 -11.05 21.05
N LYS A 116 12.69 -11.21 21.02
CA LYS A 116 11.88 -11.10 19.80
C LYS A 116 10.89 -9.97 19.98
N GLU A 117 10.91 -9.03 19.07
CA GLU A 117 9.93 -7.95 18.99
C GLU A 117 8.98 -8.20 17.81
N ILE A 118 7.68 -8.06 18.08
CA ILE A 118 6.64 -8.20 17.06
C ILE A 118 6.04 -6.83 16.80
N ILE A 119 6.22 -6.33 15.59
CA ILE A 119 5.66 -5.06 15.13
C ILE A 119 4.56 -5.38 14.12
N LYS A 120 3.35 -4.86 14.35
CA LYS A 120 2.24 -4.93 13.41
C LYS A 120 1.84 -3.52 13.03
N ILE A 121 1.69 -3.27 11.73
CA ILE A 121 1.19 -2.00 11.21
C ILE A 121 0.05 -2.33 10.25
N GLU A 122 -1.09 -1.70 10.45
CA GLU A 122 -2.20 -1.70 9.52
C GLU A 122 -2.59 -0.24 9.27
N PHE A 123 -2.73 0.17 8.02
CA PHE A 123 -3.25 1.51 7.74
C PHE A 123 -4.04 1.57 6.43
N TYR A 124 -4.83 2.64 6.33
CA TYR A 124 -5.59 3.03 5.14
C TYR A 124 -5.10 4.40 4.66
N SER A 125 -4.91 4.55 3.35
CA SER A 125 -4.49 5.80 2.72
C SER A 125 -5.36 6.17 1.53
N ASP A 126 -5.46 7.47 1.29
CA ASP A 126 -6.07 7.99 0.08
C ASP A 126 -5.08 7.94 -1.12
N PRO A 127 -5.54 8.24 -2.35
CA PRO A 127 -4.69 8.26 -3.53
C PRO A 127 -3.54 9.27 -3.51
N ASP A 128 -3.59 10.27 -2.62
CA ASP A 128 -2.52 11.26 -2.45
C ASP A 128 -1.51 10.82 -1.37
N GLU A 129 -1.56 9.56 -0.94
CA GLU A 129 -0.72 8.98 0.12
C GLU A 129 -0.96 9.59 1.52
N ASN A 130 -2.11 10.24 1.74
CA ASN A 130 -2.49 10.68 3.09
C ASN A 130 -3.03 9.51 3.90
N ILE A 131 -2.48 9.29 5.10
CA ILE A 131 -2.99 8.27 6.04
C ILE A 131 -4.32 8.74 6.63
N LEU A 132 -5.38 7.97 6.39
CA LEU A 132 -6.72 8.22 6.92
C LEU A 132 -6.90 7.58 8.31
N PHE A 133 -6.37 6.38 8.47
CA PHE A 133 -6.40 5.61 9.71
C PHE A 133 -5.17 4.71 9.79
N TYR A 134 -4.65 4.51 11.00
CA TYR A 134 -3.64 3.49 11.27
C TYR A 134 -3.84 2.83 12.63
N ASP A 135 -3.42 1.57 12.72
CA ASP A 135 -3.16 0.86 13.95
C ASP A 135 -1.74 0.27 13.91
N LYS A 136 -0.93 0.64 14.90
CA LYS A 136 0.42 0.13 15.07
C LYS A 136 0.56 -0.45 16.46
N THR A 137 1.04 -1.68 16.53
CA THR A 137 1.36 -2.33 17.80
C THR A 137 2.80 -2.85 17.80
N VAL A 138 3.47 -2.70 18.94
CA VAL A 138 4.78 -3.26 19.25
C VAL A 138 4.62 -4.14 20.47
N ASN A 139 4.88 -5.44 20.34
CA ASN A 139 4.62 -6.44 21.39
C ASN A 139 3.18 -6.41 21.94
N ASN A 140 2.21 -6.12 21.08
CA ASN A 140 0.79 -5.92 21.38
C ASN A 140 0.44 -4.66 22.18
N GLU A 141 1.40 -3.75 22.38
CA GLU A 141 1.14 -2.42 22.92
C GLU A 141 1.00 -1.41 21.78
N ARG A 142 0.02 -0.51 21.88
CA ARG A 142 -0.20 0.51 20.86
C ARG A 142 0.97 1.49 20.81
N ALA A 143 1.46 1.77 19.62
CA ALA A 143 2.55 2.71 19.38
C ALA A 143 2.17 3.72 18.29
N ALA A 144 2.83 4.87 18.28
CA ALA A 144 2.68 5.85 17.23
C ALA A 144 3.39 5.39 15.94
N LEU A 145 2.76 5.63 14.79
CA LEU A 145 3.40 5.52 13.49
C LEU A 145 4.07 6.86 13.17
N SER A 146 5.36 6.85 12.91
CA SER A 146 6.13 8.07 12.59
C SER A 146 6.07 8.42 11.10
N ASP A 147 6.34 9.69 10.78
CA ASP A 147 6.41 10.17 9.40
C ASP A 147 7.54 9.47 8.62
N GLU A 148 8.71 9.27 9.26
CA GLU A 148 9.83 8.55 8.65
C GLU A 148 9.48 7.10 8.30
N GLU A 149 8.78 6.39 9.19
CA GLU A 149 8.28 5.03 8.89
C GLU A 149 7.31 5.03 7.70
N THR A 150 6.45 6.04 7.64
CA THR A 150 5.46 6.21 6.56
C THR A 150 6.17 6.47 5.22
N GLU A 151 7.15 7.36 5.18
CA GLU A 151 7.96 7.64 3.98
C GLU A 151 8.70 6.40 3.49
N VAL A 152 9.29 5.61 4.40
CA VAL A 152 9.97 4.36 4.06
C VAL A 152 8.99 3.37 3.42
N ILE A 153 7.77 3.27 3.96
CA ILE A 153 6.73 2.38 3.44
C ILE A 153 6.32 2.80 2.02
N PHE A 154 5.95 4.07 1.80
CA PHE A 154 5.52 4.53 0.48
C PHE A 154 6.64 4.43 -0.56
N ARG A 155 7.89 4.72 -0.17
CA ARG A 155 9.05 4.51 -1.04
C ARG A 155 9.18 3.06 -1.48
N HIS A 156 9.06 2.10 -0.54
CA HIS A 156 9.12 0.67 -0.86
C HIS A 156 7.95 0.23 -1.76
N VAL A 157 6.73 0.71 -1.49
CA VAL A 157 5.56 0.44 -2.35
C VAL A 157 5.80 0.92 -3.79
N ASN A 158 6.39 2.10 -3.96
CA ASN A 158 6.73 2.63 -5.28
C ASN A 158 7.80 1.79 -5.98
N GLU A 159 8.80 1.29 -5.25
CA GLU A 159 9.78 0.34 -5.80
C GLU A 159 9.13 -0.96 -6.28
N LEU A 160 8.22 -1.55 -5.49
CA LEU A 160 7.46 -2.74 -5.90
C LEU A 160 6.65 -2.48 -7.19
N LYS A 161 5.96 -1.34 -7.27
CA LYS A 161 5.21 -0.93 -8.47
C LYS A 161 6.11 -0.78 -9.69
N GLU A 162 7.30 -0.18 -9.54
CA GLU A 162 8.25 -0.06 -10.64
C GLU A 162 8.72 -1.43 -11.17
N ILE A 163 9.01 -2.37 -10.27
CA ILE A 163 9.46 -3.72 -10.64
C ILE A 163 8.36 -4.44 -11.43
N VAL A 164 7.12 -4.33 -10.96
CA VAL A 164 5.94 -4.87 -11.64
C VAL A 164 5.80 -4.27 -13.04
N ASN A 165 5.82 -2.94 -13.15
CA ASN A 165 5.61 -2.22 -14.41
C ASN A 165 6.71 -2.46 -15.44
N LYS A 166 7.98 -2.62 -15.00
CA LYS A 166 9.11 -2.92 -15.91
C LYS A 166 8.93 -4.26 -16.61
N ARG A 167 8.28 -5.24 -15.97
CA ARG A 167 8.03 -6.56 -16.55
C ARG A 167 6.91 -6.55 -17.58
N GLU A 168 5.81 -5.84 -17.31
CA GLU A 168 4.68 -5.77 -18.26
C GLU A 168 5.11 -5.14 -19.60
N LYS A 169 6.10 -4.23 -19.60
CA LYS A 169 6.67 -3.65 -20.84
C LYS A 169 7.54 -4.61 -21.68
N ILE A 170 7.85 -5.81 -21.16
CA ILE A 170 8.72 -6.80 -21.82
C ILE A 170 7.88 -7.94 -22.43
N LYS A 171 6.59 -8.02 -22.10
CA LYS A 171 5.63 -8.95 -22.74
C LYS A 171 5.06 -8.34 -24.01
#